data_AF-A0A7V1XX92-F1
#
_entry.id   AF-A0A7V1XX92-F1
#
_cell.length_a   1.000
_cell.length_b   1.000
_cell.length_c   1.000
_cell.angle_alpha   90.00
_cell.angle_beta   90.00
_cell.angle_gamma   90.00
#
_symmetry.space_group_name_H-M   'P 1'
#
loop_
_entity.id
_entity.type
_entity.pdbx_description
1 polymer ?
#
loop_
_entity_poly.entity_id
_entity_poly.type
_entity_poly.pdbx_seq_one_letter_code
_entity_poly.pdbx_strand_id
1 'polypeptide(L)'
;MRIPLPHPDYEWQPIPRYALYAWLAFYLLYMFHALRATDFTFVYPVEVILHEAGHLLFSWLGRTPGLWGGTIFQLLVPLLLAVSFAWRGQTTGVVFSLFFFFESLLGVAVYMADARELDLPLITVGDGGEDSGVPHDWWNILTDLGLLEYDTRIARVVKAVGWLGMLATLGWMTYMARKLESEEAMNQSTR
;
A
#
# COMPACT_ATOMS: atom_id res chain seq x y z
N MET A 1 -17.99 19.82 8.86
CA MET A 1 -16.86 19.43 8.00
C MET A 1 -17.39 19.31 6.58
N ARG A 2 -16.95 20.17 5.63
CA ARG A 2 -17.34 20.02 4.22
C ARG A 2 -16.34 19.06 3.57
N ILE A 3 -16.80 17.90 3.11
CA ILE A 3 -15.99 17.03 2.25
C ILE A 3 -15.81 17.80 0.93
N PRO A 4 -14.57 18.08 0.48
CA PRO A 4 -14.37 18.72 -0.81
C PRO A 4 -14.80 17.72 -1.88
N LEU A 5 -16.03 17.86 -2.37
CA LEU A 5 -16.48 17.16 -3.56
C LEU A 5 -15.79 17.79 -4.78
N PRO A 6 -15.54 17.02 -5.84
CA PRO A 6 -15.13 17.58 -7.12
C PRO A 6 -16.05 18.75 -7.50
N HIS A 7 -15.49 19.95 -7.61
CA HIS A 7 -16.21 21.15 -8.04
C HIS A 7 -16.42 21.07 -9.56
N PRO A 8 -17.39 21.80 -10.14
CA PRO A 8 -17.46 22.02 -11.59
C PRO A 8 -16.13 22.38 -12.28
N ASP A 9 -15.20 23.00 -11.54
CA ASP A 9 -13.85 23.39 -12.01
C ASP A 9 -12.78 22.39 -11.53
N TYR A 10 -13.13 21.12 -11.34
CA TYR A 10 -12.19 20.09 -10.93
C TYR A 10 -11.15 19.86 -12.03
N GLU A 11 -9.90 20.13 -11.71
CA GLU A 11 -8.75 19.88 -12.57
C GLU A 11 -7.67 19.09 -11.82
N TRP A 12 -7.00 18.20 -12.55
CA TRP A 12 -5.83 17.52 -12.03
C TRP A 12 -4.64 18.47 -12.02
N GLN A 13 -3.90 18.48 -10.93
CA GLN A 13 -2.71 19.30 -10.80
C GLN A 13 -1.61 18.80 -11.76
N PRO A 14 -1.07 19.69 -12.60
CA PRO A 14 0.00 19.36 -13.53
C PRO A 14 1.27 18.97 -12.77
N ILE A 15 2.06 18.11 -13.38
CA ILE A 15 3.36 17.71 -12.84
C ILE A 15 4.43 18.34 -13.74
N PRO A 16 5.16 19.38 -13.28
CA PRO A 16 6.21 19.96 -14.10
C PRO A 16 7.32 18.92 -14.33
N ARG A 17 7.98 18.99 -15.48
CA ARG A 17 8.95 17.96 -15.92
C ARG A 17 10.04 17.66 -14.89
N TYR A 18 10.58 18.69 -14.23
CA TYR A 18 11.60 18.50 -13.19
C TYR A 18 11.06 17.69 -12.00
N ALA A 19 9.81 17.91 -11.60
CA ALA A 19 9.17 17.16 -10.53
C ALA A 19 8.86 15.73 -10.97
N LEU A 20 8.44 15.53 -12.23
CA LEU A 20 8.25 14.18 -12.78
C LEU A 20 9.55 13.37 -12.68
N TYR A 21 10.68 13.91 -13.16
CA TYR A 21 11.96 13.20 -13.11
C TYR A 21 12.43 12.96 -11.67
N ALA A 22 12.26 13.93 -10.77
CA ALA A 22 12.61 13.76 -9.35
C ALA A 22 11.79 12.64 -8.69
N TRP A 23 10.47 12.61 -8.93
CA TRP A 23 9.59 11.56 -8.43
C TRP A 23 9.91 10.19 -9.02
N LEU A 24 10.12 10.10 -10.34
CA LEU A 24 10.51 8.84 -10.98
C LEU A 24 11.83 8.33 -10.42
N ALA A 25 12.83 9.20 -10.24
CA ALA A 25 14.09 8.83 -9.60
C ALA A 25 13.87 8.32 -8.18
N PHE A 26 13.06 9.00 -7.37
CA PHE A 26 12.70 8.56 -6.02
C PHE A 26 12.08 7.16 -6.03
N TYR A 27 11.05 6.91 -6.86
CA TYR A 27 10.37 5.62 -6.90
C TYR A 27 11.27 4.50 -7.45
N LEU A 28 12.10 4.78 -8.46
CA LEU A 28 13.04 3.79 -9.00
C LEU A 28 14.13 3.44 -7.97
N LEU A 29 14.67 4.41 -7.25
CA LEU A 29 15.60 4.18 -6.15
C LEU A 29 14.95 3.39 -5.01
N TYR A 30 13.69 3.71 -4.69
CA TYR A 30 12.92 2.95 -3.71
C TYR A 30 12.73 1.50 -4.17
N MET A 31 12.29 1.27 -5.41
CA MET A 31 12.10 -0.08 -5.95
C MET A 31 13.42 -0.86 -5.96
N PHE A 32 14.54 -0.20 -6.28
CA PHE A 32 15.87 -0.80 -6.17
C PHE A 32 16.20 -1.19 -4.73
N HIS A 33 15.91 -0.33 -3.75
CA HIS A 33 16.03 -0.67 -2.34
C HIS A 33 15.16 -1.87 -1.96
N ALA A 34 13.88 -1.88 -2.35
CA ALA A 34 12.95 -2.98 -2.06
C ALA A 34 13.36 -4.31 -2.71
N LEU A 35 13.98 -4.30 -3.89
CA LEU A 35 14.56 -5.49 -4.52
C LEU A 35 15.79 -6.03 -3.76
N ARG A 36 16.47 -5.17 -3.00
CA ARG A 36 17.72 -5.47 -2.30
C ARG A 36 17.53 -5.72 -0.81
N ALA A 37 16.36 -5.38 -0.26
CA ALA A 37 15.98 -5.67 1.11
C ALA A 37 15.99 -7.19 1.34
N THR A 38 16.63 -7.62 2.43
CA THR A 38 16.67 -9.03 2.84
C THR A 38 15.34 -9.44 3.45
N ASP A 39 14.81 -8.61 4.34
CA ASP A 39 13.62 -8.94 5.13
C ASP A 39 12.52 -7.90 4.91
N PHE A 40 12.81 -6.63 5.23
CA PHE A 40 11.83 -5.55 5.16
C PHE A 40 12.40 -4.23 4.61
N THR A 41 11.54 -3.40 4.03
CA THR A 41 11.88 -2.05 3.56
C THR A 41 11.89 -1.05 4.72
N PHE A 42 12.40 0.17 4.50
CA PHE A 42 12.38 1.20 5.56
C PHE A 42 10.96 1.70 5.90
N VAL A 43 9.95 1.41 5.08
CA VAL A 43 8.54 1.81 5.33
C VAL A 43 7.81 0.81 6.20
N TYR A 44 8.32 -0.42 6.28
CA TYR A 44 7.76 -1.50 7.08
C TYR A 44 7.32 -1.12 8.51
N PRO A 45 8.07 -0.33 9.31
CA PRO A 45 7.60 0.06 10.65
C PRO A 45 6.27 0.82 10.64
N VAL A 46 6.03 1.64 9.61
CA VAL A 46 4.75 2.36 9.45
C VAL A 46 3.63 1.37 9.15
N GLU A 47 3.90 0.38 8.30
CA GLU A 47 2.93 -0.64 7.94
C GLU A 47 2.52 -1.49 9.12
N VAL A 48 3.49 -1.88 9.96
CA VAL A 48 3.25 -2.62 11.20
C VAL A 48 2.41 -1.80 12.17
N ILE A 49 2.72 -0.51 12.36
CA ILE A 49 1.91 0.36 13.25
C ILE A 49 0.45 0.40 12.77
N LEU A 50 0.23 0.50 11.46
CA LEU A 50 -1.11 0.44 10.90
C LEU A 50 -1.73 -0.95 11.07
N HIS A 51 -0.97 -2.02 10.86
CA HIS A 51 -1.43 -3.39 11.07
C HIS A 51 -1.95 -3.58 12.50
N GLU A 52 -1.14 -3.23 13.50
CA GLU A 52 -1.51 -3.38 14.90
C GLU A 52 -2.70 -2.50 15.28
N ALA A 53 -2.75 -1.27 14.79
CA ALA A 53 -3.89 -0.39 14.99
C ALA A 53 -5.19 -0.99 14.39
N GLY A 54 -5.08 -1.72 13.28
CA GLY A 54 -6.17 -2.45 12.67
C GLY A 54 -6.74 -3.54 13.56
N HIS A 55 -5.89 -4.38 14.16
CA HIS A 55 -6.36 -5.38 15.12
C HIS A 55 -7.15 -4.75 16.27
N LEU A 56 -6.63 -3.66 16.85
CA LEU A 56 -7.30 -2.94 17.92
C LEU A 56 -8.65 -2.36 17.47
N LEU A 57 -8.70 -1.75 16.28
CA LEU A 57 -9.91 -1.13 15.75
C LEU A 57 -11.01 -2.14 15.43
N PHE A 58 -10.66 -3.26 14.81
CA PHE A 58 -11.64 -4.24 14.31
C PHE A 58 -11.97 -5.36 15.30
N SER A 59 -11.16 -5.58 16.35
CA SER A 59 -11.42 -6.57 17.40
C SER A 59 -12.76 -6.37 18.12
N TRP A 60 -13.26 -5.13 18.18
CA TRP A 60 -14.59 -4.79 18.70
C TRP A 60 -15.74 -5.47 17.95
N LEU A 61 -15.52 -5.87 16.69
CA LEU A 61 -16.50 -6.57 15.85
C LEU A 61 -16.41 -8.11 15.99
N GLY A 62 -15.51 -8.61 16.85
CA GLY A 62 -15.28 -10.02 17.11
C GLY A 62 -13.94 -10.53 16.59
N ARG A 63 -13.68 -11.83 16.81
CA ARG A 63 -12.39 -12.46 16.51
C ARG A 63 -12.00 -12.37 15.03
N THR A 64 -12.88 -12.78 14.12
CA THR A 64 -12.55 -12.81 12.69
C THR A 64 -12.29 -11.41 12.12
N PRO A 65 -13.13 -10.38 12.34
CA PRO A 65 -12.79 -9.02 11.92
C PRO A 65 -11.53 -8.48 12.59
N GLY A 66 -11.30 -8.80 13.88
CA GLY A 66 -10.05 -8.43 14.57
C GLY A 66 -8.82 -9.01 13.91
N LEU A 67 -8.83 -10.30 13.58
CA LEU A 67 -7.73 -11.00 12.90
C LEU A 67 -7.43 -10.44 11.51
N TRP A 68 -8.46 -10.21 10.70
CA TRP A 68 -8.29 -9.57 9.39
C TRP A 68 -7.99 -8.07 9.49
N GLY A 69 -8.31 -7.47 10.63
CA GLY A 69 -8.29 -6.03 10.88
C GLY A 69 -6.94 -5.41 10.61
N GLY A 70 -5.84 -6.10 10.93
CA GLY A 70 -4.50 -5.57 10.72
C GLY A 70 -4.19 -5.35 9.24
N THR A 71 -4.28 -6.41 8.43
CA THR A 71 -4.09 -6.30 6.97
C THR A 71 -5.10 -5.32 6.35
N ILE A 72 -6.36 -5.34 6.78
CA ILE A 72 -7.39 -4.43 6.26
C ILE A 72 -7.00 -2.98 6.52
N PHE A 73 -6.63 -2.61 7.75
CA PHE A 73 -6.31 -1.22 8.08
C PHE A 73 -5.00 -0.75 7.44
N GLN A 74 -3.98 -1.62 7.44
CA GLN A 74 -2.70 -1.39 6.75
C GLN A 74 -2.91 -0.98 5.28
N LEU A 75 -3.82 -1.66 4.57
CA LEU A 75 -4.12 -1.37 3.16
C LEU A 75 -5.15 -0.24 2.99
N LEU A 76 -6.10 -0.10 3.92
CA LEU A 76 -7.16 0.88 3.82
C LEU A 76 -6.63 2.32 3.95
N VAL A 77 -5.67 2.56 4.83
CA VAL A 77 -5.11 3.92 5.06
C VAL A 77 -4.51 4.53 3.79
N PRO A 78 -3.53 3.93 3.11
CA PRO A 78 -2.99 4.49 1.88
C PRO A 78 -4.05 4.57 0.77
N LEU A 79 -5.01 3.63 0.72
CA LEU A 79 -6.11 3.71 -0.24
C LEU A 79 -7.02 4.93 0.00
N LEU A 80 -7.40 5.20 1.25
CA LEU A 80 -8.21 6.37 1.61
C LEU A 80 -7.47 7.68 1.36
N LEU A 81 -6.15 7.71 1.58
CA LEU A 81 -5.31 8.86 1.22
C LEU A 81 -5.30 9.07 -0.30
N ALA A 82 -5.15 8.00 -1.10
CA ALA A 82 -5.22 8.08 -2.55
C ALA A 82 -6.56 8.67 -3.02
N VAL A 83 -7.69 8.19 -2.47
CA VAL A 83 -9.02 8.73 -2.76
C VAL A 83 -9.14 10.20 -2.37
N SER A 84 -8.65 10.58 -1.18
CA SER A 84 -8.65 11.97 -0.70
C SER A 84 -7.85 12.90 -1.60
N PHE A 85 -6.67 12.46 -2.07
CA PHE A 85 -5.86 13.22 -3.02
C PHE A 85 -6.51 13.30 -4.40
N ALA A 86 -7.13 12.22 -4.85
CA ALA A 86 -7.88 12.20 -6.11
C ALA A 86 -9.03 13.21 -6.07
N TRP A 87 -9.82 13.29 -4.99
CA TRP A 87 -10.88 14.30 -4.85
C TRP A 87 -10.37 15.75 -4.86
N ARG A 88 -9.09 15.97 -4.56
CA ARG A 88 -8.44 17.29 -4.58
C ARG A 88 -7.67 17.56 -5.88
N GLY A 89 -7.69 16.64 -6.83
CA GLY A 89 -6.92 16.73 -8.08
C GLY A 89 -5.40 16.60 -7.87
N GLN A 90 -4.93 16.13 -6.71
CA GLN A 90 -3.49 16.10 -6.39
C GLN A 90 -2.81 14.85 -6.96
N THR A 91 -2.37 14.93 -8.21
CA THR A 91 -1.81 13.79 -8.97
C THR A 91 -0.66 13.09 -8.23
N THR A 92 0.32 13.83 -7.70
CA THR A 92 1.47 13.25 -6.99
C THR A 92 1.08 12.59 -5.68
N GLY A 93 0.08 13.13 -4.97
CA GLY A 93 -0.47 12.53 -3.75
C GLY A 93 -1.13 11.18 -4.02
N VAL A 94 -1.92 11.07 -5.10
CA VAL A 94 -2.50 9.79 -5.53
C VAL A 94 -1.40 8.75 -5.81
N VAL A 95 -0.39 9.15 -6.59
CA VAL A 95 0.73 8.27 -6.95
C VAL A 95 1.48 7.80 -5.72
N PHE A 96 1.82 8.71 -4.80
CA PHE A 96 2.53 8.37 -3.57
C PHE A 96 1.73 7.36 -2.74
N SER A 97 0.44 7.62 -2.52
CA SER A 97 -0.42 6.75 -1.73
C SER A 97 -0.64 5.38 -2.38
N LEU A 98 -0.88 5.31 -3.68
CA LEU A 98 -1.05 4.02 -4.38
C LEU A 98 0.26 3.23 -4.46
N PHE A 99 1.40 3.90 -4.64
CA PHE A 99 2.69 3.25 -4.66
C PHE A 99 2.94 2.50 -3.34
N PHE A 100 2.72 3.18 -2.20
CA PHE A 100 2.89 2.55 -0.89
C PHE A 100 1.77 1.57 -0.52
N PHE A 101 0.56 1.72 -1.05
CA PHE A 101 -0.47 0.66 -0.97
C PHE A 101 0.04 -0.67 -1.58
N PHE A 102 0.64 -0.59 -2.77
CA PHE A 102 1.16 -1.79 -3.45
C PHE A 102 2.46 -2.29 -2.81
N GLU A 103 3.26 -1.40 -2.24
CA GLU A 103 4.45 -1.77 -1.46
C GLU A 103 4.06 -2.57 -0.21
N SER A 104 2.99 -2.19 0.49
CA SER A 104 2.46 -2.95 1.63
C SER A 104 2.07 -4.39 1.30
N LEU A 105 1.69 -4.68 0.04
CA LEU A 105 1.46 -6.05 -0.39
C LEU A 105 2.74 -6.90 -0.39
N LEU A 106 3.92 -6.30 -0.50
CA LEU A 106 5.19 -7.01 -0.38
C LEU A 106 5.40 -7.49 1.06
N GLY A 107 5.17 -6.62 2.05
CA GLY A 107 5.21 -6.98 3.47
C GLY A 107 4.19 -8.06 3.83
N VAL A 108 2.94 -7.90 3.36
CA VAL A 108 1.89 -8.92 3.52
C VAL A 108 2.32 -10.26 2.91
N ALA A 109 2.93 -10.24 1.72
CA ALA A 109 3.40 -11.46 1.08
C ALA A 109 4.54 -12.15 1.85
N VAL A 110 5.42 -11.39 2.53
CA VAL A 110 6.48 -11.96 3.38
C VAL A 110 5.84 -12.75 4.53
N TYR A 111 4.88 -12.18 5.24
CA TYR A 111 4.18 -12.88 6.32
C TYR A 111 3.28 -14.04 5.85
N MET A 112 2.68 -13.91 4.66
CA MET A 112 1.98 -15.04 4.04
C MET A 112 2.93 -16.19 3.73
N ALA A 113 4.16 -15.93 3.28
CA ALA A 113 5.12 -16.98 2.97
C ALA A 113 5.64 -17.68 4.23
N ASP A 114 5.74 -16.94 5.33
CA ASP A 114 6.15 -17.42 6.65
C ASP A 114 5.04 -18.14 7.43
N ALA A 115 3.81 -18.18 6.90
CA ALA A 115 2.63 -18.63 7.66
C ALA A 115 2.74 -20.05 8.24
N ARG A 116 3.57 -20.94 7.68
CA ARG A 116 3.86 -22.27 8.26
C ARG A 116 5.20 -22.37 8.98
N GLU A 117 6.18 -21.59 8.57
CA GLU A 117 7.54 -21.62 9.13
C GLU A 117 7.57 -20.89 10.48
N LEU A 118 6.86 -19.75 10.58
CA LEU A 118 6.80 -18.91 11.78
C LEU A 118 8.20 -18.49 12.25
N ASP A 119 9.09 -18.22 11.29
CA ASP A 119 10.48 -17.81 11.53
C ASP A 119 10.59 -16.29 11.76
N LEU A 120 9.59 -15.52 11.31
CA LEU A 120 9.57 -14.07 11.53
C LEU A 120 9.12 -13.75 12.96
N PRO A 121 9.69 -12.71 13.60
CA PRO A 121 9.28 -12.34 14.95
C PRO A 121 7.86 -11.80 14.96
N LEU A 122 7.07 -12.21 15.96
CA LEU A 122 5.74 -11.64 16.16
C LEU A 122 5.87 -10.21 16.68
N ILE A 123 5.42 -9.24 15.88
CA ILE A 123 5.32 -7.85 16.31
C ILE A 123 3.86 -7.58 16.66
N THR A 124 3.57 -7.33 17.94
CA THR A 124 2.22 -7.04 18.42
C THR A 124 2.22 -5.81 19.31
N VAL A 125 1.10 -5.09 19.36
CA VAL A 125 0.84 -4.14 20.45
C VAL A 125 0.35 -4.91 21.68
N GLY A 126 1.10 -4.82 22.78
CA GLY A 126 0.75 -5.44 24.07
C GLY A 126 1.54 -6.70 24.41
N ASP A 127 1.01 -7.47 25.34
CA ASP A 127 1.60 -8.65 25.99
C ASP A 127 1.39 -9.97 25.20
N GLY A 128 0.82 -9.90 24.00
CA GLY A 128 0.58 -11.03 23.09
C GLY A 128 1.79 -11.48 22.25
N GLY A 129 3.02 -11.23 22.71
CA GLY A 129 4.26 -11.55 21.96
C GLY A 129 4.46 -13.05 21.70
N GLU A 130 5.62 -13.45 21.15
CA GLU A 130 5.96 -14.86 20.86
C GLU A 130 5.67 -15.82 22.03
N ASP A 131 5.84 -15.35 23.28
CA ASP A 131 5.59 -16.11 24.51
C ASP A 131 4.11 -16.38 24.82
N SER A 132 3.18 -15.77 24.08
CA SER A 132 1.73 -15.95 24.26
C SER A 132 1.20 -17.24 23.64
N GLY A 133 1.99 -17.91 22.79
CA GLY A 133 1.58 -19.09 22.03
C GLY A 133 0.51 -18.81 20.97
N VAL A 134 0.27 -17.53 20.63
CA VAL A 134 -0.66 -17.12 19.57
C VAL A 134 0.04 -17.27 18.22
N PRO A 135 -0.49 -18.09 17.29
CA PRO A 135 0.08 -18.19 15.95
C PRO A 135 -0.06 -16.86 15.19
N HIS A 136 0.87 -16.58 14.27
CA HIS A 136 0.83 -15.39 13.41
C HIS A 136 -0.51 -15.27 12.66
N ASP A 137 -0.91 -14.05 12.28
CA ASP A 137 -2.22 -13.81 11.68
C ASP A 137 -2.46 -14.68 10.45
N TRP A 138 -1.47 -14.76 9.57
CA TRP A 138 -1.57 -15.53 8.33
C TRP A 138 -1.61 -17.05 8.55
N TRP A 139 -1.04 -17.57 9.64
CA TRP A 139 -1.25 -18.97 10.03
C TRP A 139 -2.74 -19.21 10.33
N ASN A 140 -3.34 -18.36 11.17
CA ASN A 140 -4.75 -18.50 11.55
C ASN A 140 -5.67 -18.32 10.33
N ILE A 141 -5.44 -17.25 9.56
CA ILE A 141 -6.24 -16.92 8.38
C ILE A 141 -6.20 -18.06 7.36
N LEU A 142 -5.01 -18.54 6.99
CA LEU A 142 -4.90 -19.59 5.98
C LEU A 142 -5.38 -20.94 6.49
N THR A 143 -5.25 -21.22 7.79
CA THR A 143 -5.82 -22.43 8.43
C THR A 143 -7.34 -22.41 8.37
N ASP A 144 -7.97 -21.31 8.79
CA ASP A 144 -9.42 -21.16 8.77
C ASP A 144 -10.01 -21.25 7.34
N LEU A 145 -9.24 -20.82 6.35
CA LEU A 145 -9.61 -20.92 4.93
C LEU A 145 -9.32 -22.31 4.32
N GLY A 146 -8.61 -23.20 5.01
CA GLY A 146 -8.14 -24.47 4.45
C GLY A 146 -7.08 -24.32 3.36
N LEU A 147 -6.33 -23.21 3.37
CA LEU A 147 -5.35 -22.82 2.36
C LEU A 147 -3.90 -22.79 2.89
N LEU A 148 -3.65 -23.24 4.12
CA LEU A 148 -2.33 -23.15 4.76
C LEU A 148 -1.19 -23.77 3.92
N GLU A 149 -1.43 -24.88 3.22
CA GLU A 149 -0.42 -25.51 2.36
C GLU A 149 -0.03 -24.69 1.11
N TYR A 150 -0.83 -23.67 0.78
CA TYR A 150 -0.65 -22.80 -0.38
C TYR A 150 -0.01 -21.46 -0.02
N ASP A 151 0.35 -21.23 1.24
CA ASP A 151 1.00 -20.03 1.79
C ASP A 151 2.00 -19.35 0.83
N THR A 152 3.03 -20.06 0.38
CA THR A 152 4.10 -19.57 -0.51
C THR A 152 3.64 -19.35 -1.95
N ARG A 153 2.58 -20.04 -2.40
CA ARG A 153 1.97 -19.80 -3.73
C ARG A 153 1.15 -18.51 -3.69
N ILE A 154 0.34 -18.33 -2.65
CA ILE A 154 -0.46 -17.13 -2.43
C ILE A 154 0.47 -15.93 -2.24
N ALA A 155 1.50 -16.05 -1.41
CA ALA A 155 2.52 -15.03 -1.20
C ALA A 155 3.17 -14.57 -2.51
N ARG A 156 3.54 -15.51 -3.40
CA ARG A 156 4.10 -15.15 -4.72
C ARG A 156 3.14 -14.35 -5.59
N VAL A 157 1.85 -14.71 -5.59
CA VAL A 157 0.82 -13.97 -6.32
C VAL A 157 0.66 -12.57 -5.74
N VAL A 158 0.53 -12.44 -4.42
CA VAL A 158 0.38 -11.14 -3.74
C VAL A 158 1.61 -10.26 -3.97
N LYS A 159 2.81 -10.82 -3.87
CA LYS A 159 4.08 -10.14 -4.19
C LYS A 159 4.11 -9.66 -5.64
N ALA A 160 3.67 -10.49 -6.58
CA ALA A 160 3.59 -10.10 -7.99
C ALA A 160 2.60 -8.95 -8.21
N VAL A 161 1.43 -8.98 -7.55
CA VAL A 161 0.45 -7.88 -7.58
C VAL A 161 1.05 -6.59 -7.02
N GLY A 162 1.79 -6.65 -5.92
CA GLY A 162 2.50 -5.49 -5.36
C GLY A 162 3.49 -4.88 -6.37
N TRP A 163 4.35 -5.69 -6.97
CA TRP A 163 5.30 -5.21 -7.98
C TRP A 163 4.64 -4.61 -9.22
N LEU A 164 3.65 -5.32 -9.77
CA LEU A 164 2.91 -4.85 -10.95
C LEU A 164 2.12 -3.57 -10.65
N GLY A 165 1.55 -3.46 -9.46
CA GLY A 165 0.81 -2.27 -9.02
C GLY A 165 1.71 -1.05 -8.84
N MET A 166 2.90 -1.21 -8.23
CA MET A 166 3.89 -0.13 -8.16
C MET A 166 4.29 0.34 -9.57
N LEU A 167 4.59 -0.59 -10.48
CA LEU A 167 4.92 -0.26 -11.88
C LEU A 167 3.76 0.45 -12.60
N ALA A 168 2.53 -0.05 -12.45
CA ALA A 168 1.34 0.55 -13.03
C ALA A 168 1.12 1.98 -12.50
N THR A 169 1.41 2.22 -11.22
CA THR A 169 1.33 3.54 -10.59
C THR A 169 2.32 4.53 -11.22
N LEU A 170 3.55 4.11 -11.52
CA LEU A 170 4.53 4.94 -12.25
C LEU A 170 4.14 5.16 -13.71
N GLY A 171 3.59 4.14 -14.37
CA GLY A 171 3.03 4.25 -15.71
C GLY A 171 1.92 5.29 -15.77
N TRP A 172 1.00 5.25 -14.79
CA TRP A 172 -0.08 6.23 -14.64
C TRP A 172 0.44 7.64 -14.37
N MET A 173 1.44 7.80 -13.48
CA MET A 173 2.07 9.11 -13.23
C MET A 173 2.63 9.72 -14.52
N THR A 174 3.33 8.92 -15.32
CA THR A 174 3.94 9.34 -16.58
C THR A 174 2.88 9.72 -17.61
N TYR A 175 1.81 8.93 -17.70
CA TYR A 175 0.66 9.23 -18.55
C TYR A 175 -0.01 10.55 -18.15
N MET A 176 -0.29 10.75 -16.85
CA MET A 176 -0.92 11.97 -16.35
C MET A 176 -0.07 13.21 -16.59
N ALA A 177 1.24 13.12 -16.36
CA ALA A 177 2.14 14.25 -16.62
C ALA A 177 2.11 14.68 -18.11
N ARG A 178 2.09 13.72 -19.04
CA ARG A 178 2.01 14.00 -20.49
C ARG A 178 0.65 14.55 -20.91
N LYS A 179 -0.42 13.98 -20.35
CA LYS A 179 -1.79 14.43 -20.61
C LYS A 179 -1.97 15.89 -20.20
N LEU A 180 -1.60 16.22 -18.97
CA LEU A 180 -1.78 17.57 -18.43
C LEU A 180 -0.90 18.61 -19.14
N GLU A 181 0.34 18.25 -19.50
CA GLU A 181 1.19 19.12 -20.33
C GLU A 181 0.53 19.43 -21.70
N SER A 182 -0.11 18.44 -22.33
CA SER A 182 -0.80 18.64 -23.61
C SER A 182 -2.05 19.53 -23.50
N GLU A 183 -2.81 19.38 -22.41
CA GLU A 183 -3.99 20.20 -22.12
C GLU A 183 -3.60 21.65 -21.86
N GLU A 184 -2.52 21.89 -21.10
CA GLU A 184 -1.97 23.24 -20.87
C GLU A 184 -1.51 23.90 -22.17
N ALA A 185 -0.79 23.18 -23.03
CA ALA A 185 -0.31 23.71 -24.31
C ALA A 185 -1.47 24.12 -25.25
N MET A 186 -2.53 23.31 -25.30
CA MET A 186 -3.73 23.61 -26.11
C MET A 186 -4.52 24.81 -25.55
N ASN A 187 -4.62 24.93 -24.23
CA ASN A 187 -5.29 26.07 -23.59
C ASN A 187 -4.51 27.38 -23.80
N GLN A 188 -3.18 27.32 -23.90
CA GLN A 188 -2.35 28.49 -24.22
C GLN A 188 -2.44 28.91 -25.69
N SER A 189 -2.63 27.98 -26.64
CA SER A 189 -2.74 28.31 -28.07
C SER A 189 -4.10 28.87 -28.49
N THR A 190 -5.13 28.66 -27.67
CA THR A 190 -6.51 29.11 -27.93
C THR A 190 -6.82 30.48 -27.30
N ARG A 191 -5.90 31.02 -26.48
CA ARG A 191 -5.98 32.37 -25.87
C ARG A 191 -5.19 33.38 -26.68
#